data_AF-F2QMB3-F1
#
_entry.id   AF-F2QMB3-F1
#
_cell.length_a   1.000
_cell.length_b   1.000
_cell.length_c   1.000
_cell.angle_alpha   90.00
_cell.angle_beta   90.00
_cell.angle_gamma   90.00
#
_symmetry.space_group_name_H-M   'P 1'
#
loop_
_entity.id
_entity.type
_entity.pdbx_description
1 polymer ?
#
loop_
_entity_poly.entity_id
_entity_poly.type
_entity_poly.pdbx_seq_one_letter_code
_entity_poly.pdbx_strand_id
1 'polypeptide(L)'
;MFSISSVSIHIDPLYRKQVYASGDIIKGTIQLNVPKDISLKGIDVKLEGISKATAKFRKRHTHENNKYIWITETHRFLFHDDKVFPPKNIQAVTHATEFDLIAGEYSYPFEFVLPDTSNCYRKPLVELADSYGRACNKHYYGFVAHKNCYLPPSFSYRDANIKYFIKVTARRSALLKANLREIVPFVFLPDDSLISRDVPVGTPVYAKKVIDFPNKRVGQIFQKSGGVQTRKECTTGTTRRKRSIFGFGKGSDDADFPSSPLEIDFDIVLLNGATLTPGHPLDLQIILGTSNPSQFFMDNGESNLLGRVCFTHFEIELERDTFYSVGHKHINHANKVKVFESKELNMWLDMADAQPVSETEAKLRIPTDFLESVVVPRHLPPTFYSCNIYTKYSLHITARFGDSDHRPKKTFAIFPITLLSGIDRRMGPPPPPPQDGIPVEIPPTPSKEAKTSAPAPVYSPQEPEQLPSYQSALTDATTETHGQSNHT
;
A
#
# COMPACT_ATOMS: atom_id res chain seq x y z
N MET A 1 30.14 3.10 38.75
CA MET A 1 29.79 3.05 37.31
C MET A 1 30.79 3.91 36.55
N PHE A 2 31.58 3.35 35.64
CA PHE A 2 32.43 4.16 34.77
C PHE A 2 31.56 4.79 33.68
N SER A 3 31.48 6.11 33.64
CA SER A 3 30.81 6.83 32.55
C SER A 3 31.59 6.63 31.25
N ILE A 4 30.93 6.19 30.19
CA ILE A 4 31.53 5.89 28.88
C ILE A 4 31.11 6.99 27.91
N SER A 5 32.01 7.45 27.03
CA SER A 5 31.63 8.46 26.03
C SER A 5 30.53 7.92 25.11
N SER A 6 29.53 8.74 24.82
CA SER A 6 28.38 8.41 23.99
C SER A 6 28.10 9.52 22.99
N VAL A 7 27.43 9.16 21.89
CA VAL A 7 26.92 10.11 20.88
C VAL A 7 25.44 9.84 20.68
N SER A 8 24.63 10.89 20.63
CA SER A 8 23.19 10.83 20.37
C SER A 8 22.73 11.89 19.37
N ILE A 9 21.60 11.64 18.72
CA ILE A 9 20.95 12.45 17.70
C ILE A 9 19.59 12.87 18.27
N HIS A 10 19.42 14.17 18.42
CA HIS A 10 18.17 14.79 18.83
C HIS A 10 17.57 15.53 17.65
N ILE A 11 16.53 14.95 17.03
CA ILE A 11 15.72 15.64 16.02
C ILE A 11 14.89 16.71 16.71
N ASP A 12 14.88 17.92 16.16
CA ASP A 12 14.08 19.04 16.65
C ASP A 12 12.59 18.67 16.63
N PRO A 13 11.85 18.83 17.75
CA PRO A 13 10.42 18.54 17.81
C PRO A 13 9.59 19.19 16.70
N LEU A 14 9.96 20.39 16.22
CA LEU A 14 9.25 21.08 15.14
C LEU A 14 9.38 20.39 13.78
N TYR A 15 10.44 19.62 13.59
CA TYR A 15 10.75 18.92 12.33
C TYR A 15 10.52 17.40 12.43
N ARG A 16 10.19 16.90 13.62
CA ARG A 16 9.91 15.48 13.83
C ARG A 16 8.57 15.11 13.23
N LYS A 17 8.59 14.19 12.25
CA LYS A 17 7.39 13.58 11.67
C LYS A 17 7.39 12.07 11.88
N GLN A 18 6.20 11.48 11.91
CA GLN A 18 6.04 10.02 11.88
C GLN A 18 6.39 9.47 10.48
N VAL A 19 5.94 10.17 9.44
CA VAL A 19 6.23 9.87 8.04
C VAL A 19 6.81 11.10 7.38
N TYR A 20 7.96 10.92 6.72
CA TYR A 20 8.60 11.94 5.91
C TYR A 20 8.28 11.74 4.43
N ALA A 21 8.25 12.83 3.68
CA ALA A 21 8.12 12.82 2.23
C ALA A 21 9.27 13.60 1.58
N SER A 22 9.35 13.54 0.26
CA SER A 22 10.34 14.32 -0.49
C SER A 22 10.16 15.81 -0.22
N GLY A 23 11.27 16.53 -0.12
CA GLY A 23 11.36 17.95 0.23
C GLY A 23 11.09 18.28 1.70
N ASP A 24 10.90 17.29 2.57
CA ASP A 24 10.85 17.54 4.01
C ASP A 24 12.26 17.84 4.57
N ILE A 25 12.30 18.68 5.60
CA ILE A 25 13.52 19.06 6.30
C ILE A 25 13.66 18.18 7.54
N ILE A 26 14.82 17.55 7.69
CA ILE A 26 15.24 16.83 8.89
C ILE A 26 16.32 17.66 9.56
N LYS A 27 15.97 18.30 10.68
CA LYS A 27 16.85 19.19 11.43
C LYS A 27 17.02 18.72 12.87
N GLY A 28 18.23 18.86 13.41
CA GLY A 28 18.50 18.43 14.78
C GLY A 28 19.89 18.77 15.26
N THR A 29 20.23 18.15 16.38
CA THR A 29 21.49 18.34 17.09
C THR A 29 22.10 17.00 17.44
N ILE A 30 23.41 16.88 17.26
CA ILE A 30 24.23 15.76 17.72
C ILE A 30 24.78 16.14 19.09
N GLN A 31 24.50 15.33 20.11
CA GLN A 31 25.05 15.48 21.44
C GLN A 31 26.16 14.45 21.65
N LEU A 32 27.35 14.91 22.04
CA LEU A 32 28.49 14.07 22.35
C LEU A 32 28.86 14.28 23.82
N ASN A 33 28.74 13.23 24.63
CA ASN A 33 29.16 13.24 26.02
C ASN A 33 30.56 12.62 26.14
N VAL A 34 31.51 13.37 26.69
CA VAL A 34 32.92 13.01 26.82
C VAL A 34 33.29 13.04 28.30
N PRO A 35 33.18 11.93 29.04
CA PRO A 35 33.51 11.90 30.47
C PRO A 35 35.02 11.97 30.76
N LYS A 36 35.85 11.70 29.76
CA LYS A 36 37.33 11.77 29.78
C LYS A 36 37.81 12.16 28.40
N ASP A 37 38.95 12.83 28.33
CA ASP A 37 39.54 13.31 27.09
C ASP A 37 39.62 12.21 26.01
N ILE A 38 39.23 12.58 24.79
CA ILE A 38 39.24 11.68 23.62
C ILE A 38 39.83 12.38 22.40
N SER A 39 40.56 11.62 21.60
CA SER A 39 41.05 12.07 20.30
C SER A 39 40.12 11.58 19.18
N LEU A 40 39.63 12.51 18.36
CA LEU A 40 38.73 12.24 17.23
C LEU A 40 39.34 12.70 15.90
N LYS A 41 39.10 11.93 14.83
CA LYS A 41 39.38 12.31 13.44
C LYS A 41 38.28 13.17 12.81
N GLY A 42 37.09 13.11 13.39
CA GLY A 42 35.93 13.86 12.92
C GLY A 42 34.61 13.27 13.41
N ILE A 43 33.55 14.06 13.30
CA ILE A 43 32.17 13.62 13.52
C ILE A 43 31.42 13.89 12.21
N ASP A 44 30.91 12.82 11.61
CA ASP A 44 30.14 12.88 10.38
C ASP A 44 28.70 12.45 10.68
N VAL A 45 27.72 13.20 10.17
CA VAL A 45 26.30 12.84 10.17
C VAL A 45 25.86 12.56 8.75
N LYS A 46 25.06 11.51 8.58
CA LYS A 46 24.73 10.97 7.25
C LYS A 46 23.25 10.67 7.16
N LEU A 47 22.62 11.17 6.11
CA LEU A 47 21.30 10.74 5.66
C LEU A 47 21.49 9.61 4.65
N GLU A 48 21.01 8.42 4.99
CA GLU A 48 21.13 7.22 4.15
C GLU A 48 19.77 6.60 3.85
N GLY A 49 19.62 6.12 2.61
CA GLY A 49 18.55 5.24 2.17
C GLY A 49 19.14 4.02 1.48
N ILE A 50 18.76 2.84 1.98
CA ILE A 50 19.28 1.56 1.51
C ILE A 50 18.16 0.62 1.12
N SER A 51 18.38 -0.18 0.08
CA SER A 51 17.57 -1.34 -0.26
C SER A 51 18.38 -2.60 -0.08
N LYS A 52 17.83 -3.57 0.66
CA LYS A 52 18.49 -4.82 1.00
C LYS A 52 17.61 -5.97 0.56
N ALA A 53 18.16 -6.90 -0.21
CA ALA A 53 17.47 -8.10 -0.68
C ALA A 53 18.31 -9.33 -0.36
N THR A 54 17.66 -10.42 0.05
CA THR A 54 18.33 -11.68 0.40
C THR A 54 17.74 -12.83 -0.41
N ALA A 55 18.58 -13.74 -0.88
CA ALA A 55 18.14 -14.90 -1.66
C ALA A 55 19.00 -16.13 -1.37
N LYS A 56 18.36 -17.30 -1.45
CA LYS A 56 19.00 -18.61 -1.31
C LYS A 56 19.61 -19.05 -2.65
N PHE A 57 20.90 -19.41 -2.64
CA PHE A 57 21.67 -19.92 -3.78
C PHE A 57 22.19 -21.32 -3.51
N ARG A 58 22.35 -22.13 -4.56
CA ARG A 58 23.01 -23.44 -4.47
C ARG A 58 24.52 -23.25 -4.51
N LYS A 59 25.26 -23.89 -3.59
CA LYS A 59 26.72 -23.86 -3.61
C LYS A 59 27.21 -24.64 -4.84
N ARG A 60 27.95 -24.01 -5.75
CA ARG A 60 28.70 -24.72 -6.81
C ARG A 60 30.05 -25.14 -6.19
N HIS A 61 30.49 -26.37 -6.45
CA HIS A 61 31.71 -27.03 -5.94
C HIS A 61 31.70 -27.59 -4.51
N THR A 62 30.93 -28.66 -4.27
CA THR A 62 31.30 -29.74 -3.32
C THR A 62 30.63 -31.04 -3.76
N HIS A 63 31.30 -32.19 -3.63
CA HIS A 63 30.73 -33.53 -3.88
C HIS A 63 29.48 -33.84 -3.02
N GLU A 64 29.19 -33.01 -2.01
CA GLU A 64 27.94 -33.03 -1.23
C GLU A 64 26.84 -32.21 -1.94
N ASN A 65 25.95 -32.90 -2.64
CA ASN A 65 25.01 -32.37 -3.62
C ASN A 65 23.84 -31.50 -3.09
N ASN A 66 23.87 -30.92 -1.87
CA ASN A 66 22.70 -30.18 -1.38
C ASN A 66 22.93 -28.98 -0.43
N LYS A 67 24.13 -28.39 -0.41
CA LYS A 67 24.39 -27.20 0.43
C LYS A 67 23.91 -25.91 -0.24
N TYR A 68 23.11 -25.14 0.49
CA TYR A 68 22.64 -23.81 0.08
C TYR A 68 23.31 -22.72 0.90
N ILE A 69 23.47 -21.55 0.31
CA ILE A 69 23.96 -20.33 0.97
C ILE A 69 22.93 -19.21 0.80
N TRP A 70 22.80 -18.36 1.82
CA TRP A 70 22.04 -17.12 1.71
C TRP A 70 22.99 -16.00 1.31
N ILE A 71 22.67 -15.32 0.21
CA ILE A 71 23.39 -14.13 -0.25
C ILE A 71 22.47 -12.95 -0.02
N THR A 72 23.04 -11.88 0.52
CA THR A 72 22.36 -10.62 0.74
C THR A 72 23.07 -9.54 -0.06
N GLU A 73 22.29 -8.73 -0.76
CA GLU A 73 22.74 -7.61 -1.56
C GLU A 73 22.15 -6.32 -0.97
N THR A 74 22.98 -5.29 -0.82
CA THR A 74 22.57 -4.00 -0.27
C THR A 74 22.96 -2.89 -1.24
N HIS A 75 21.99 -2.08 -1.64
CA HIS A 75 22.19 -0.91 -2.50
C HIS A 75 21.93 0.34 -1.70
N ARG A 76 22.85 1.30 -1.79
CA ARG A 76 22.65 2.63 -1.22
C ARG A 76 22.21 3.58 -2.33
N PHE A 77 20.93 3.98 -2.28
CA PHE A 77 20.32 4.84 -3.28
C PHE A 77 20.11 6.28 -2.81
N LEU A 78 20.22 6.54 -1.50
CA LEU A 78 20.28 7.87 -0.92
C LEU A 78 21.52 7.98 -0.03
N PHE A 79 22.35 8.99 -0.28
CA PHE A 79 23.51 9.32 0.56
C PHE A 79 23.79 10.82 0.54
N HIS A 80 23.64 11.45 1.70
CA HIS A 80 24.13 12.80 1.96
C HIS A 80 24.93 12.77 3.26
N ASP A 81 26.10 13.38 3.29
CA ASP A 81 26.94 13.47 4.47
C ASP A 81 27.31 14.92 4.79
N ASP A 82 27.31 15.25 6.08
CA ASP A 82 27.80 16.51 6.60
C ASP A 82 28.81 16.25 7.73
N LYS A 83 29.95 16.93 7.67
CA LYS A 83 31.02 16.80 8.65
C LYS A 83 30.89 17.94 9.66
N VAL A 84 30.28 17.62 10.80
CA VAL A 84 29.96 18.60 11.85
C VAL A 84 31.15 18.90 12.78
N PHE A 85 32.14 18.00 12.83
CA PHE A 85 33.38 18.22 13.57
C PHE A 85 34.62 17.75 12.78
N PRO A 86 35.73 18.51 12.76
CA PRO A 86 35.87 19.84 13.36
C PRO A 86 34.97 20.89 12.66
N PRO A 87 34.54 21.97 13.32
CA PRO A 87 33.74 23.03 12.71
C PRO A 87 34.38 23.61 11.44
N LYS A 88 33.56 24.10 10.49
CA LYS A 88 34.01 24.57 9.16
C LYS A 88 35.10 25.66 9.23
N ASN A 89 35.01 26.55 10.22
CA ASN A 89 36.03 27.58 10.46
C ASN A 89 37.40 26.99 10.85
N ILE A 90 37.43 25.88 11.59
CA ILE A 90 38.67 25.18 11.95
C ILE A 90 39.21 24.39 10.76
N GLN A 91 38.32 23.76 9.98
CA GLN A 91 38.71 23.05 8.74
C GLN A 91 39.42 23.96 7.73
N ALA A 92 39.07 25.25 7.69
CA ALA A 92 39.66 26.22 6.75
C ALA A 92 41.10 26.62 7.08
N VAL A 93 41.49 26.53 8.36
CA VAL A 93 42.79 27.05 8.85
C VAL A 93 43.74 25.96 9.33
N THR A 94 43.27 24.72 9.48
CA THR A 94 44.05 23.64 10.09
C THR A 94 44.04 22.39 9.21
N HIS A 95 45.23 21.87 8.92
CA HIS A 95 45.42 20.59 8.21
C HIS A 95 45.52 19.37 9.15
N ALA A 96 45.30 19.56 10.46
CA ALA A 96 45.31 18.46 11.42
C ALA A 96 44.21 17.44 11.08
N THR A 97 44.58 16.17 11.16
CA THR A 97 43.69 15.04 10.88
C THR A 97 43.09 14.42 12.14
N GLU A 98 43.50 14.94 13.30
CA GLU A 98 43.17 14.47 14.63
C GLU A 98 43.05 15.65 15.59
N PHE A 99 42.05 15.59 16.47
CA PHE A 99 41.72 16.65 17.42
C PHE A 99 41.42 16.04 18.78
N ASP A 100 42.04 16.59 19.82
CA ASP A 100 41.77 16.20 21.21
C ASP A 100 40.62 17.03 21.75
N LEU A 101 39.58 16.33 22.23
CA LEU A 101 38.47 16.91 22.97
C LEU A 101 38.67 16.62 24.44
N ILE A 102 38.66 17.68 25.25
CA ILE A 102 38.66 17.58 26.71
C ILE A 102 37.32 17.00 27.21
N ALA A 103 37.31 16.53 28.45
CA ALA A 103 36.08 16.11 29.10
C ALA A 103 35.01 17.22 29.08
N GLY A 104 33.80 16.88 28.70
CA GLY A 104 32.69 17.83 28.57
C GLY A 104 31.54 17.31 27.70
N GLU A 105 30.55 18.17 27.51
CA GLU A 105 29.42 17.94 26.61
C GLU A 105 29.53 18.85 25.40
N TYR A 106 29.36 18.27 24.22
CA TYR A 106 29.47 18.98 22.95
C TYR A 106 28.19 18.81 22.14
N SER A 107 27.84 19.86 21.41
CA SER A 107 26.59 19.95 20.65
C SER A 107 26.89 20.45 19.25
N TYR A 108 26.41 19.72 18.23
CA TYR A 108 26.65 20.04 16.83
C TYR A 108 25.34 20.01 16.03
N PRO A 109 24.90 21.14 15.44
CA PRO A 109 23.68 21.16 14.64
C PRO A 109 23.87 20.46 13.30
N PHE A 110 22.79 19.92 12.75
CA PHE A 110 22.74 19.40 11.38
C PHE A 110 21.37 19.66 10.74
N GLU A 111 21.35 19.69 9.41
CA GLU A 111 20.14 19.88 8.63
C GLU A 111 20.26 19.13 7.29
N PHE A 112 19.23 18.37 6.93
CA PHE A 112 19.10 17.72 5.63
C PHE A 112 17.74 18.02 5.01
N VAL A 113 17.72 18.17 3.69
CA VAL A 113 16.48 18.20 2.90
C VAL A 113 16.37 16.88 2.15
N LEU A 114 15.23 16.19 2.27
CA LEU A 114 14.99 14.95 1.54
C LEU A 114 14.82 15.24 0.05
N PRO A 115 15.59 14.59 -0.84
CA PRO A 115 15.46 14.83 -2.28
C PRO A 115 14.26 14.06 -2.87
N ASP A 116 13.84 14.44 -4.07
CA ASP A 116 12.84 13.68 -4.84
C ASP A 116 13.44 12.39 -5.42
N THR A 117 14.69 12.47 -5.88
CA THR A 117 15.34 11.42 -6.66
C THR A 117 16.48 10.75 -5.89
N SER A 118 16.67 9.46 -6.16
CA SER A 118 17.82 8.70 -5.71
C SER A 118 19.12 9.23 -6.34
N ASN A 119 20.17 9.30 -5.52
CA ASN A 119 21.54 9.55 -5.93
C ASN A 119 22.37 8.26 -5.78
N CYS A 120 22.00 7.23 -6.55
CA CYS A 120 22.61 5.91 -6.51
C CYS A 120 24.14 6.00 -6.44
N TYR A 121 24.69 5.67 -5.26
CA TYR A 121 26.08 5.92 -4.96
C TYR A 121 26.95 4.84 -5.61
N ARG A 122 27.49 5.15 -6.79
CA ARG A 122 28.43 4.29 -7.52
C ARG A 122 29.82 4.38 -6.88
N LYS A 123 30.03 3.75 -5.71
CA LYS A 123 31.41 3.37 -5.34
C LYS A 123 31.73 2.03 -6.00
N PRO A 124 32.85 1.91 -6.73
CA PRO A 124 33.39 0.63 -7.15
C PRO A 124 33.56 -0.28 -5.94
N LEU A 125 33.28 -1.56 -6.14
CA LEU A 125 33.36 -2.65 -5.18
C LEU A 125 34.74 -2.76 -4.50
N VAL A 126 34.94 -2.00 -3.42
CA VAL A 126 35.97 -2.30 -2.41
C VAL A 126 35.33 -2.10 -1.03
N GLU A 127 34.99 -3.23 -0.41
CA GLU A 127 34.66 -3.39 1.01
C GLU A 127 33.73 -2.34 1.66
N LEU A 128 32.42 -2.47 1.42
CA LEU A 128 31.45 -2.00 2.41
C LEU A 128 31.25 -3.08 3.47
N ALA A 129 31.86 -2.80 4.63
CA ALA A 129 31.61 -3.50 5.87
C ALA A 129 30.13 -3.45 6.30
N ASP A 130 29.70 -4.38 7.16
CA ASP A 130 28.37 -4.39 7.77
C ASP A 130 28.05 -3.05 8.49
N SER A 131 26.82 -2.87 8.98
CA SER A 131 26.42 -1.68 9.76
C SER A 131 27.32 -1.38 10.96
N TYR A 132 28.16 -2.35 11.36
CA TYR A 132 29.11 -2.29 12.47
C TYR A 132 30.56 -2.07 12.03
N GLY A 133 30.87 -2.04 10.73
CA GLY A 133 32.24 -1.87 10.23
C GLY A 133 33.06 -3.16 10.17
N ARG A 134 32.43 -4.34 10.18
CA ARG A 134 33.09 -5.64 9.93
C ARG A 134 33.04 -6.03 8.45
N ALA A 135 34.19 -6.46 7.91
CA ALA A 135 34.25 -7.09 6.59
C ALA A 135 33.36 -8.33 6.55
N CYS A 136 32.36 -8.34 5.67
CA CYS A 136 31.38 -9.41 5.56
C CYS A 136 31.58 -10.20 4.26
N ASN A 137 32.19 -11.39 4.35
CA ASN A 137 32.40 -12.30 3.21
C ASN A 137 31.11 -12.92 2.62
N LYS A 138 29.92 -12.40 2.96
CA LYS A 138 28.60 -12.91 2.56
C LYS A 138 27.71 -11.88 1.85
N HIS A 139 28.19 -10.64 1.69
CA HIS A 139 27.47 -9.62 0.93
C HIS A 139 28.10 -9.50 -0.46
N TYR A 140 27.33 -9.84 -1.48
CA TYR A 140 27.72 -9.62 -2.87
C TYR A 140 26.94 -8.39 -3.36
N TYR A 141 27.66 -7.37 -3.80
CA TYR A 141 27.05 -6.24 -4.50
C TYR A 141 26.98 -6.63 -5.98
N GLY A 142 25.78 -6.80 -6.50
CA GLY A 142 25.53 -7.19 -7.87
C GLY A 142 25.70 -6.02 -8.84
N PHE A 143 25.97 -6.36 -10.10
CA PHE A 143 25.95 -5.45 -11.24
C PHE A 143 24.50 -5.07 -11.57
N VAL A 144 23.85 -4.30 -10.70
CA VAL A 144 22.52 -3.75 -11.03
C VAL A 144 22.73 -2.38 -11.66
N ALA A 145 22.14 -2.17 -12.84
CA ALA A 145 22.14 -0.88 -13.50
C ALA A 145 21.44 0.13 -12.59
N HIS A 146 22.22 1.00 -11.94
CA HIS A 146 21.69 2.08 -11.12
C HIS A 146 20.83 3.02 -11.98
N LYS A 147 19.52 2.95 -11.80
CA LYS A 147 18.55 3.83 -12.45
C LYS A 147 18.30 5.03 -11.56
N ASN A 148 18.45 6.24 -12.11
CA ASN A 148 17.91 7.44 -11.47
C ASN A 148 16.39 7.28 -11.44
N CYS A 149 15.85 7.16 -10.23
CA CYS A 149 14.43 6.98 -9.95
C CYS A 149 14.05 7.81 -8.72
N TYR A 150 12.77 8.07 -8.52
CA TYR A 150 12.30 8.69 -7.28
C TYR A 150 12.66 7.84 -6.07
N LEU A 151 12.76 8.46 -4.91
CA LEU A 151 12.99 7.73 -3.67
C LEU A 151 11.84 6.72 -3.46
N PRO A 152 12.14 5.42 -3.29
CA PRO A 152 11.11 4.42 -3.01
C PRO A 152 10.54 4.57 -1.59
N PRO A 153 9.31 4.11 -1.30
CA PRO A 153 8.80 4.09 0.07
C PRO A 153 9.67 3.23 0.98
N SER A 154 9.65 3.52 2.28
CA SER A 154 10.05 2.54 3.30
C SER A 154 9.22 1.27 3.10
N PHE A 155 9.91 0.15 2.90
CA PHE A 155 9.29 -1.11 2.46
C PHE A 155 9.89 -2.28 3.21
N SER A 156 9.06 -3.25 3.59
CA SER A 156 9.52 -4.50 4.18
C SER A 156 8.61 -5.61 3.70
N TYR A 157 9.20 -6.58 3.00
CA TYR A 157 8.48 -7.74 2.54
C TYR A 157 9.39 -8.96 2.37
N ARG A 158 9.13 -10.00 3.15
CA ARG A 158 9.93 -11.24 3.15
C ARG A 158 11.42 -10.91 3.28
N ASP A 159 12.21 -11.25 2.27
CA ASP A 159 13.66 -11.11 2.24
C ASP A 159 14.14 -9.76 1.65
N ALA A 160 13.21 -8.84 1.35
CA ALA A 160 13.47 -7.54 0.74
C ALA A 160 13.03 -6.40 1.66
N ASN A 161 13.87 -5.39 1.86
CA ASN A 161 13.54 -4.20 2.63
C ASN A 161 14.19 -2.93 2.07
N ILE A 162 13.55 -1.80 2.33
CA ILE A 162 13.99 -0.44 2.01
C ILE A 162 13.90 0.37 3.28
N LYS A 163 15.00 0.99 3.69
CA LYS A 163 15.12 1.69 4.97
C LYS A 163 15.81 3.03 4.79
N TYR A 164 15.35 3.99 5.58
CA TYR A 164 15.93 5.32 5.69
C TYR A 164 16.35 5.59 7.12
N PHE A 165 17.50 6.24 7.29
CA PHE A 165 18.01 6.58 8.61
C PHE A 165 19.01 7.72 8.56
N ILE A 166 19.10 8.43 9.68
CA ILE A 166 20.21 9.33 10.01
C ILE A 166 21.24 8.51 10.78
N LYS A 167 22.51 8.63 10.43
CA LYS A 167 23.61 7.98 11.13
C LYS A 167 24.67 8.99 11.49
N VAL A 168 25.00 9.09 12.77
CA VAL A 168 26.16 9.84 13.25
C VAL A 168 27.32 8.87 13.51
N THR A 169 28.54 9.30 13.21
CA THR A 169 29.75 8.56 13.55
C THR A 169 30.82 9.53 14.04
N ALA A 170 31.18 9.44 15.33
CA ALA A 170 32.36 10.07 15.87
C ALA A 170 33.55 9.11 15.73
N ARG A 171 34.47 9.44 14.81
CA ARG A 171 35.62 8.61 14.46
C ARG A 171 36.71 8.79 15.50
N ARG A 172 36.93 7.79 16.35
CA ARG A 172 38.02 7.79 17.32
C ARG A 172 39.35 7.52 16.63
N SER A 173 40.41 8.18 17.09
CA SER A 173 41.72 8.03 16.47
C SER A 173 42.46 6.76 16.89
N ALA A 174 42.20 6.27 18.10
CA ALA A 174 42.83 5.06 18.63
C ALA A 174 42.40 3.80 17.87
N LEU A 175 43.36 3.06 17.28
CA LEU A 175 43.11 1.87 16.45
C LEU A 175 42.30 0.76 17.13
N LEU A 176 42.38 0.62 18.46
CA LEU A 176 41.69 -0.42 19.22
C LEU A 176 40.33 0.01 19.78
N LYS A 177 39.98 1.30 19.72
CA LYS A 177 38.70 1.80 20.24
C LYS A 177 37.68 1.88 19.11
N ALA A 178 36.55 1.21 19.29
CA ALA A 178 35.42 1.35 18.38
C ALA A 178 34.94 2.80 18.30
N ASN A 179 34.58 3.23 17.09
CA ASN A 179 33.95 4.53 16.84
C ASN A 179 32.62 4.64 17.57
N LEU A 180 32.26 5.84 18.04
CA LEU A 180 30.94 6.09 18.59
C LEU A 180 29.97 6.28 17.43
N ARG A 181 28.80 5.65 17.52
CA ARG A 181 27.79 5.70 16.46
C ARG A 181 26.41 5.64 17.07
N GLU A 182 25.48 6.31 16.40
CA GLU A 182 24.05 6.14 16.63
C GLU A 182 23.32 6.21 15.29
N ILE A 183 22.20 5.52 15.19
CA ILE A 183 21.35 5.43 14.00
C ILE A 183 19.91 5.72 14.42
N VAL A 184 19.29 6.70 13.78
CA VAL A 184 17.87 7.04 13.97
C VAL A 184 17.11 6.71 12.68
N PRO A 185 16.32 5.63 12.63
CA PRO A 185 15.51 5.28 11.47
C PRO A 185 14.29 6.20 11.34
N PHE A 186 13.75 6.31 10.13
CA PHE A 186 12.47 6.97 9.90
C PHE A 186 11.71 6.33 8.72
N VAL A 187 10.40 6.59 8.66
CA VAL A 187 9.53 6.14 7.57
C VAL A 187 9.48 7.21 6.50
N PHE A 188 9.68 6.80 5.25
CA PHE A 188 9.55 7.66 4.08
C PHE A 188 8.43 7.15 3.17
N LEU A 189 7.62 8.05 2.64
CA LEU A 189 6.67 7.78 1.57
C LEU A 189 6.86 8.79 0.42
N PRO A 190 6.86 8.34 -0.85
CA PRO A 190 6.98 9.25 -1.99
C PRO A 190 5.71 10.07 -2.19
N ASP A 191 5.84 11.27 -2.74
CA ASP A 191 4.72 12.13 -3.11
C ASP A 191 3.92 11.53 -4.29
N ASP A 192 2.59 11.54 -4.19
CA ASP A 192 1.65 10.98 -5.16
C ASP A 192 1.75 11.64 -6.53
N SER A 193 2.13 12.92 -6.60
CA SER A 193 2.37 13.62 -7.85
C SER A 193 3.59 13.09 -8.62
N LEU A 194 4.53 12.43 -7.93
CA LEU A 194 5.67 11.76 -8.54
C LEU A 194 5.31 10.34 -9.00
N ILE A 195 4.49 9.63 -8.23
CA ILE A 195 4.02 8.27 -8.55
C ILE A 195 3.08 8.28 -9.77
N SER A 196 2.21 9.29 -9.85
CA SER A 196 1.17 9.41 -10.87
C SER A 196 1.57 10.18 -12.13
N ARG A 197 2.82 10.65 -12.24
CA ARG A 197 3.26 11.53 -13.34
C ARG A 197 2.94 11.00 -14.74
N ASP A 198 3.05 9.69 -14.94
CA ASP A 198 2.85 9.02 -16.23
C ASP A 198 1.50 8.28 -16.32
N VAL A 199 0.59 8.54 -15.37
CA VAL A 199 -0.71 7.87 -15.26
C VAL A 199 -1.82 8.92 -15.41
N PRO A 200 -2.80 8.73 -16.32
CA PRO A 200 -3.95 9.60 -16.39
C PRO A 200 -4.77 9.50 -15.08
N VAL A 201 -4.62 10.50 -14.21
CA VAL A 201 -5.38 10.60 -12.96
C VAL A 201 -6.75 11.20 -13.24
N GLY A 202 -7.81 10.66 -12.62
CA GLY A 202 -9.17 11.20 -12.72
C GLY A 202 -9.87 10.96 -14.05
N THR A 203 -9.24 10.26 -14.99
CA THR A 203 -9.90 9.84 -16.25
C THR A 203 -10.47 8.43 -16.07
N PRO A 204 -11.78 8.21 -16.28
CA PRO A 204 -12.38 6.90 -16.10
C PRO A 204 -11.73 5.82 -16.98
N VAL A 205 -11.52 4.63 -16.41
CA VAL A 205 -10.97 3.46 -17.13
C VAL A 205 -12.00 2.36 -17.18
N TYR A 206 -12.20 1.79 -18.37
CA TYR A 206 -13.26 0.83 -18.67
C TYR A 206 -12.70 -0.57 -18.89
N ALA A 207 -13.38 -1.58 -18.36
CA ALA A 207 -13.23 -2.96 -18.80
C ALA A 207 -14.59 -3.46 -19.30
N LYS A 208 -14.66 -3.69 -20.62
CA LYS A 208 -15.84 -4.27 -21.26
C LYS A 208 -15.70 -5.79 -21.33
N LYS A 209 -16.74 -6.50 -20.92
CA LYS A 209 -16.87 -7.96 -21.01
C LYS A 209 -18.25 -8.30 -21.55
N VAL A 210 -18.42 -9.53 -22.02
CA VAL A 210 -19.70 -10.05 -22.45
C VAL A 210 -20.04 -11.25 -21.57
N ILE A 211 -21.32 -11.40 -21.22
CA ILE A 211 -21.86 -12.54 -20.51
C ILE A 211 -22.79 -13.29 -21.45
N ASP A 212 -22.42 -14.52 -21.76
CA ASP A 212 -23.16 -15.35 -22.72
C ASP A 212 -24.08 -16.36 -22.02
N PHE A 213 -25.38 -16.23 -22.31
CA PHE A 213 -26.44 -17.15 -21.91
C PHE A 213 -27.00 -17.86 -23.14
N PRO A 214 -26.42 -19.00 -23.55
CA PRO A 214 -26.79 -19.65 -24.82
C PRO A 214 -28.23 -20.19 -24.86
N ASN A 215 -28.80 -20.52 -23.69
CA ASN A 215 -30.13 -21.11 -23.56
C ASN A 215 -30.95 -20.38 -22.47
N LYS A 216 -31.05 -19.05 -22.55
CA LYS A 216 -31.79 -18.25 -21.56
C LYS A 216 -33.30 -18.48 -21.74
N ARG A 217 -33.99 -18.88 -20.67
CA ARG A 217 -35.45 -19.05 -20.70
C ARG A 217 -36.15 -17.70 -20.74
N VAL A 218 -37.16 -17.59 -21.61
CA VAL A 218 -38.08 -16.44 -21.71
C VAL A 218 -39.29 -16.70 -20.82
N GLY A 219 -39.74 -15.70 -20.06
CA GLY A 219 -40.95 -15.84 -19.25
C GLY A 219 -42.21 -15.80 -20.11
N GLN A 220 -43.25 -16.54 -19.70
CA GLN A 220 -44.54 -16.55 -20.41
C GLN A 220 -45.67 -16.00 -19.53
N ILE A 221 -46.48 -15.12 -20.10
CA ILE A 221 -47.77 -14.71 -19.51
C ILE A 221 -48.84 -15.70 -20.00
N PHE A 222 -49.56 -16.33 -19.07
CA PHE A 222 -50.70 -17.17 -19.40
C PHE A 222 -51.99 -16.39 -19.21
N GLN A 223 -52.84 -16.35 -20.24
CA GLN A 223 -54.24 -15.96 -20.07
C GLN A 223 -55.02 -17.18 -19.55
N LYS A 224 -55.53 -17.12 -18.32
CA LYS A 224 -56.53 -18.09 -17.88
C LYS A 224 -57.88 -17.74 -18.51
N SER A 225 -58.60 -18.76 -18.95
CA SER A 225 -60.00 -18.67 -19.38
C SER A 225 -60.83 -18.06 -18.24
N GLY A 226 -61.09 -16.75 -18.34
CA GLY A 226 -61.62 -15.92 -17.25
C GLY A 226 -61.10 -14.48 -17.24
N GLY A 227 -60.19 -14.11 -18.14
CA GLY A 227 -59.74 -12.72 -18.31
C GLY A 227 -58.68 -12.24 -17.29
N VAL A 228 -58.31 -13.10 -16.33
CA VAL A 228 -57.23 -12.82 -15.37
C VAL A 228 -55.91 -13.26 -16.00
N GLN A 229 -55.07 -12.29 -16.37
CA GLN A 229 -53.69 -12.55 -16.77
C GLN A 229 -52.89 -12.99 -15.54
N THR A 230 -52.29 -14.18 -15.60
CA THR A 230 -51.39 -14.65 -14.55
C THR A 230 -49.99 -14.80 -15.12
N ARG A 231 -49.05 -14.03 -14.58
CA ARG A 231 -47.62 -14.13 -14.89
C ARG A 231 -47.10 -15.44 -14.30
N LYS A 232 -46.69 -16.40 -15.14
CA LYS A 232 -45.99 -17.61 -14.68
C LYS A 232 -44.50 -17.35 -14.82
N GLU A 233 -43.92 -16.84 -13.75
CA GLU A 233 -42.47 -16.76 -13.65
C GLU A 233 -41.89 -18.17 -13.58
N CYS A 234 -40.67 -18.36 -14.11
CA CYS A 234 -39.92 -19.59 -13.89
C CYS A 234 -39.46 -19.63 -12.42
N THR A 235 -40.39 -19.88 -11.49
CA THR A 235 -40.10 -20.00 -10.06
C THR A 235 -39.42 -21.33 -9.79
N THR A 236 -38.12 -21.29 -9.47
CA THR A 236 -37.46 -22.42 -8.80
C THR A 236 -37.78 -22.40 -7.32
N GLY A 237 -38.94 -22.97 -6.97
CA GLY A 237 -39.22 -23.41 -5.62
C GLY A 237 -38.69 -24.82 -5.40
N THR A 238 -37.67 -24.96 -4.56
CA THR A 238 -37.19 -26.21 -3.95
C THR A 238 -38.23 -26.95 -3.10
N THR A 239 -39.52 -26.63 -3.20
CA THR A 239 -40.54 -27.59 -2.80
C THR A 239 -40.53 -28.70 -3.84
N ARG A 240 -39.90 -29.83 -3.53
CA ARG A 240 -40.47 -31.13 -3.92
C ARG A 240 -41.94 -31.05 -3.54
N ARG A 241 -42.83 -30.67 -4.47
CA ARG A 241 -44.25 -30.95 -4.33
C ARG A 241 -44.28 -32.44 -4.09
N LYS A 242 -44.70 -32.85 -2.88
CA LYS A 242 -44.96 -34.26 -2.59
C LYS A 242 -45.88 -34.72 -3.71
N ARG A 243 -45.38 -35.58 -4.59
CA ARG A 243 -46.23 -36.22 -5.59
C ARG A 243 -47.35 -36.87 -4.80
N SER A 244 -48.58 -36.44 -5.04
CA SER A 244 -49.74 -37.17 -4.57
C SER A 244 -49.64 -38.58 -5.16
N ILE A 245 -49.64 -39.58 -4.27
CA ILE A 245 -49.49 -41.01 -4.59
C ILE A 245 -50.74 -41.61 -5.27
N PHE A 246 -51.72 -40.78 -5.67
CA PHE A 246 -52.98 -41.23 -6.28
C PHE A 246 -53.33 -40.50 -7.59
N GLY A 247 -52.33 -40.20 -8.43
CA GLY A 247 -52.57 -39.65 -9.76
C GLY A 247 -51.59 -40.19 -10.80
N PHE A 248 -52.01 -41.19 -11.57
CA PHE A 248 -51.35 -41.58 -12.83
C PHE A 248 -51.68 -40.54 -13.91
N GLY A 249 -51.08 -39.35 -13.78
CA GLY A 249 -51.01 -38.36 -14.86
C GLY A 249 -49.54 -38.15 -15.21
N LYS A 250 -49.16 -38.27 -16.48
CA LYS A 250 -47.87 -37.80 -16.98
C LYS A 250 -47.82 -36.28 -16.75
N GLY A 251 -47.21 -35.86 -15.64
CA GLY A 251 -46.92 -34.45 -15.37
C GLY A 251 -45.76 -34.00 -16.25
N SER A 252 -46.07 -33.51 -17.44
CA SER A 252 -45.17 -32.70 -18.25
C SER A 252 -45.40 -31.22 -17.92
N ASP A 253 -45.14 -30.82 -16.68
CA ASP A 253 -45.30 -29.40 -16.27
C ASP A 253 -44.02 -28.57 -16.46
N ASP A 254 -42.92 -29.20 -16.90
CA ASP A 254 -41.64 -28.57 -17.30
C ASP A 254 -41.50 -28.40 -18.83
N ALA A 255 -42.56 -28.72 -19.61
CA ALA A 255 -42.50 -28.61 -21.06
C ALA A 255 -42.70 -27.15 -21.54
N ASP A 256 -41.72 -26.69 -22.31
CA ASP A 256 -41.79 -25.61 -23.31
C ASP A 256 -41.77 -24.14 -22.85
N PHE A 257 -40.90 -23.77 -21.90
CA PHE A 257 -40.41 -22.38 -21.92
C PHE A 257 -39.45 -22.20 -23.09
N PRO A 258 -39.72 -21.30 -24.05
CA PRO A 258 -38.81 -21.04 -25.14
C PRO A 258 -37.49 -20.50 -24.58
N SER A 259 -36.39 -21.06 -25.06
CA SER A 259 -35.05 -20.56 -24.76
C SER A 259 -34.53 -19.76 -25.94
N SER A 260 -33.93 -18.60 -25.65
CA SER A 260 -33.22 -17.78 -26.62
C SER A 260 -31.77 -17.60 -26.17
N PRO A 261 -30.79 -17.56 -27.08
CA PRO A 261 -29.48 -17.03 -26.73
C PRO A 261 -29.61 -15.58 -26.29
N LEU A 262 -28.82 -15.18 -25.30
CA LEU A 262 -28.74 -13.81 -24.80
C LEU A 262 -27.30 -13.47 -24.47
N GLU A 263 -26.84 -12.35 -25.02
CA GLU A 263 -25.56 -11.72 -24.70
C GLU A 263 -25.84 -10.41 -23.97
N ILE A 264 -25.17 -10.20 -22.84
CA ILE A 264 -25.26 -8.96 -22.06
C ILE A 264 -23.84 -8.43 -21.89
N ASP A 265 -23.63 -7.16 -22.24
CA ASP A 265 -22.37 -6.48 -21.96
C ASP A 265 -22.26 -6.23 -20.45
N PHE A 266 -21.09 -6.48 -19.89
CA PHE A 266 -20.73 -6.23 -18.50
C PHE A 266 -19.54 -5.31 -18.45
N ASP A 267 -19.83 -4.04 -18.18
CA ASP A 267 -18.87 -2.96 -18.14
C ASP A 267 -18.55 -2.61 -16.68
N ILE A 268 -17.26 -2.60 -16.34
CA ILE A 268 -16.77 -2.03 -15.08
C ILE A 268 -16.01 -0.75 -15.40
N VAL A 269 -16.32 0.31 -14.65
CA VAL A 269 -15.68 1.62 -14.79
C VAL A 269 -15.03 1.99 -13.48
N LEU A 270 -13.72 2.24 -13.49
CA LEU A 270 -13.02 2.91 -12.39
C LEU A 270 -13.13 4.41 -12.60
N LEU A 271 -13.86 5.11 -11.74
CA LEU A 271 -14.26 6.50 -11.97
C LEU A 271 -13.07 7.46 -11.89
N ASN A 272 -12.15 7.22 -10.96
CA ASN A 272 -10.96 8.06 -10.75
C ASN A 272 -9.74 7.57 -11.53
N GLY A 273 -9.95 6.69 -12.51
CA GLY A 273 -8.91 6.08 -13.32
C GLY A 273 -8.21 4.90 -12.65
N ALA A 274 -7.08 4.51 -13.22
CA ALA A 274 -6.33 3.32 -12.80
C ALA A 274 -5.43 3.58 -11.56
N THR A 275 -5.85 4.49 -10.68
CA THR A 275 -5.14 4.87 -9.46
C THR A 275 -6.00 4.57 -8.24
N LEU A 276 -5.39 4.02 -7.20
CA LEU A 276 -6.05 3.76 -5.91
C LEU A 276 -5.23 4.39 -4.78
N THR A 277 -5.89 4.86 -3.73
CA THR A 277 -5.22 5.40 -2.54
C THR A 277 -5.59 4.55 -1.32
N PRO A 278 -4.62 4.00 -0.57
CA PRO A 278 -4.89 3.27 0.66
C PRO A 278 -5.79 4.07 1.62
N GLY A 279 -6.76 3.40 2.24
CA GLY A 279 -7.73 3.99 3.16
C GLY A 279 -8.86 4.78 2.52
N HIS A 280 -8.86 4.97 1.20
CA HIS A 280 -9.93 5.66 0.47
C HIS A 280 -10.94 4.66 -0.11
N PRO A 281 -12.20 5.09 -0.36
CA PRO A 281 -13.20 4.28 -1.04
C PRO A 281 -12.76 3.82 -2.44
N LEU A 282 -13.30 2.69 -2.87
CA LEU A 282 -13.12 2.20 -4.23
C LEU A 282 -14.24 2.72 -5.13
N ASP A 283 -13.96 3.83 -5.82
CA ASP A 283 -14.93 4.45 -6.73
C ASP A 283 -15.04 3.69 -8.06
N LEU A 284 -15.98 2.76 -8.11
CA LEU A 284 -16.30 2.00 -9.32
C LEU A 284 -17.79 2.05 -9.65
N GLN A 285 -18.09 1.89 -10.93
CA GLN A 285 -19.43 1.73 -11.46
C GLN A 285 -19.52 0.40 -12.20
N ILE A 286 -20.66 -0.28 -12.07
CA ILE A 286 -20.97 -1.52 -12.77
C ILE A 286 -22.19 -1.26 -13.66
N ILE A 287 -22.08 -1.64 -14.94
CA ILE A 287 -23.10 -1.37 -15.95
C ILE A 287 -23.36 -2.65 -16.75
N LEU A 288 -24.62 -2.99 -16.94
CA LEU A 288 -25.05 -3.96 -17.94
C LEU A 288 -25.50 -3.25 -19.21
N GLY A 289 -25.13 -3.78 -20.36
CA GLY A 289 -25.42 -3.20 -21.67
C GLY A 289 -26.02 -4.20 -22.64
N THR A 290 -26.68 -3.67 -23.67
CA THR A 290 -27.24 -4.46 -24.77
C THR A 290 -27.30 -3.63 -26.05
N SER A 291 -27.08 -4.29 -27.19
CA SER A 291 -27.19 -3.75 -28.55
C SER A 291 -28.54 -4.03 -29.22
N ASN A 292 -29.48 -4.67 -28.51
CA ASN A 292 -30.82 -4.95 -29.00
C ASN A 292 -31.83 -4.82 -27.85
N PRO A 293 -32.23 -3.60 -27.47
CA PRO A 293 -33.15 -3.38 -26.36
C PRO A 293 -34.56 -3.90 -26.65
N SER A 294 -35.01 -3.90 -27.91
CA SER A 294 -36.34 -4.39 -28.29
C SER A 294 -36.57 -5.86 -27.95
N GLN A 295 -35.53 -6.68 -27.85
CA GLN A 295 -35.65 -8.11 -27.54
C GLN A 295 -36.18 -8.40 -26.13
N PHE A 296 -36.23 -7.41 -25.24
CA PHE A 296 -36.66 -7.58 -23.84
C PHE A 296 -38.14 -7.26 -23.62
N PHE A 297 -38.83 -6.77 -24.65
CA PHE A 297 -40.23 -6.38 -24.56
C PHE A 297 -41.11 -7.28 -25.42
N MET A 298 -42.36 -7.42 -25.02
CA MET A 298 -43.43 -8.01 -25.83
C MET A 298 -44.12 -6.91 -26.65
N ASP A 299 -44.99 -7.30 -27.58
CA ASP A 299 -45.77 -6.36 -28.42
C ASP A 299 -46.63 -5.37 -27.60
N ASN A 300 -46.99 -5.74 -26.36
CA ASN A 300 -47.75 -4.88 -25.44
C ASN A 300 -46.87 -3.90 -24.63
N GLY A 301 -45.55 -3.91 -24.84
CA GLY A 301 -44.58 -3.05 -24.13
C GLY A 301 -44.16 -3.57 -22.75
N GLU A 302 -44.65 -4.72 -22.29
CA GLU A 302 -44.22 -5.32 -21.02
C GLU A 302 -42.95 -6.15 -21.18
N SER A 303 -42.18 -6.32 -20.09
CA SER A 303 -40.98 -7.17 -20.08
C SER A 303 -41.33 -8.64 -20.37
N ASN A 304 -40.62 -9.24 -21.33
CA ASN A 304 -40.70 -10.68 -21.64
C ASN A 304 -39.82 -11.54 -20.72
N LEU A 305 -39.16 -10.95 -19.72
CA LEU A 305 -38.27 -11.60 -18.76
C LEU A 305 -37.00 -12.25 -19.33
N LEU A 306 -36.73 -12.13 -20.63
CA LEU A 306 -35.49 -12.65 -21.24
C LEU A 306 -34.27 -12.01 -20.57
N GLY A 307 -34.33 -10.70 -20.32
CA GLY A 307 -33.27 -9.90 -19.72
C GLY A 307 -33.09 -10.06 -18.21
N ARG A 308 -33.93 -10.86 -17.55
CA ARG A 308 -33.90 -11.01 -16.09
C ARG A 308 -32.77 -11.95 -15.67
N VAL A 309 -31.79 -11.40 -14.95
CA VAL A 309 -30.61 -12.11 -14.44
C VAL A 309 -30.43 -11.84 -12.94
N CYS A 310 -29.89 -12.81 -12.20
CA CYS A 310 -29.59 -12.66 -10.78
C CYS A 310 -28.09 -12.39 -10.59
N PHE A 311 -27.73 -11.25 -10.03
CA PHE A 311 -26.35 -10.96 -9.63
C PHE A 311 -26.06 -11.62 -8.28
N THR A 312 -25.37 -12.77 -8.34
CA THR A 312 -25.21 -13.68 -7.20
C THR A 312 -23.94 -13.45 -6.38
N HIS A 313 -22.83 -13.08 -7.02
CA HIS A 313 -21.50 -13.00 -6.39
C HIS A 313 -20.72 -11.84 -6.96
N PHE A 314 -20.07 -11.08 -6.10
CA PHE A 314 -19.11 -10.04 -6.48
C PHE A 314 -17.89 -10.08 -5.57
N GLU A 315 -16.71 -10.02 -6.18
CA GLU A 315 -15.44 -10.11 -5.47
C GLU A 315 -14.41 -9.17 -6.09
N ILE A 316 -13.66 -8.50 -5.22
CA ILE A 316 -12.58 -7.61 -5.57
C ILE A 316 -11.32 -8.09 -4.85
N GLU A 317 -10.33 -8.49 -5.62
CA GLU A 317 -8.99 -8.83 -5.13
C GLU A 317 -7.98 -7.84 -5.70
N LEU A 318 -7.06 -7.38 -4.87
CA LEU A 318 -5.91 -6.59 -5.29
C LEU A 318 -4.67 -7.50 -5.26
N GLU A 319 -4.13 -7.81 -6.43
CA GLU A 319 -2.92 -8.61 -6.58
C GLU A 319 -1.69 -7.70 -6.59
N ARG A 320 -0.78 -7.94 -5.66
CA ARG A 320 0.50 -7.24 -5.53
C ARG A 320 1.62 -8.13 -6.00
N ASP A 321 2.30 -7.73 -7.07
CA ASP A 321 3.54 -8.35 -7.49
C ASP A 321 4.73 -7.57 -6.92
N THR A 322 5.60 -8.25 -6.17
CA THR A 322 6.87 -7.70 -5.70
C THR A 322 8.03 -8.42 -6.34
N PHE A 323 8.90 -7.66 -6.98
CA PHE A 323 10.09 -8.16 -7.63
C PHE A 323 11.33 -7.67 -6.89
N TYR A 324 12.29 -8.56 -6.70
CA TYR A 324 13.60 -8.17 -6.19
C TYR A 324 14.71 -9.03 -6.78
N SER A 325 15.88 -8.44 -6.96
CA SER A 325 17.06 -9.11 -7.50
C SER A 325 18.17 -9.22 -6.47
N VAL A 326 18.84 -10.37 -6.47
CA VAL A 326 20.09 -10.61 -5.75
C VAL A 326 21.08 -11.21 -6.74
N GLY A 327 22.16 -10.50 -7.07
CA GLY A 327 23.09 -10.88 -8.14
C GLY A 327 22.36 -11.11 -9.46
N HIS A 328 22.51 -12.32 -10.02
CA HIS A 328 21.83 -12.74 -11.26
C HIS A 328 20.45 -13.39 -11.02
N LYS A 329 20.03 -13.54 -9.76
CA LYS A 329 18.76 -14.18 -9.42
C LYS A 329 17.68 -13.12 -9.29
N HIS A 330 16.66 -13.23 -10.12
CA HIS A 330 15.43 -12.44 -10.02
C HIS A 330 14.36 -13.25 -9.31
N ILE A 331 13.70 -12.64 -8.33
CA ILE A 331 12.61 -13.25 -7.58
C ILE A 331 11.36 -12.40 -7.82
N ASN A 332 10.26 -13.08 -8.14
CA ASN A 332 8.93 -12.49 -8.19
C ASN A 332 8.06 -13.17 -7.14
N HIS A 333 7.28 -12.38 -6.40
CA HIS A 333 6.27 -12.89 -5.52
C HIS A 333 4.96 -12.12 -5.67
N ALA A 334 3.92 -12.84 -6.08
CA ALA A 334 2.55 -12.36 -6.15
C ALA A 334 1.84 -12.63 -4.81
N ASN A 335 1.11 -11.63 -4.31
CA ASN A 335 0.26 -11.75 -3.14
C ASN A 335 -1.10 -11.13 -3.42
N LYS A 336 -2.17 -11.88 -3.19
CA LYS A 336 -3.53 -11.39 -3.36
C LYS A 336 -4.10 -10.92 -2.03
N VAL A 337 -4.64 -9.72 -2.02
CA VAL A 337 -5.36 -9.15 -0.89
C VAL A 337 -6.81 -9.00 -1.28
N LYS A 338 -7.69 -9.74 -0.60
CA LYS A 338 -9.14 -9.61 -0.78
C LYS A 338 -9.58 -8.27 -0.21
N VAL A 339 -10.12 -7.41 -1.08
CA VAL A 339 -10.65 -6.08 -0.73
C VAL A 339 -12.13 -6.21 -0.35
N PHE A 340 -12.87 -7.00 -1.12
CA PHE A 340 -14.29 -7.24 -0.90
C PHE A 340 -14.72 -8.60 -1.44
N GLU A 341 -15.69 -9.24 -0.79
CA GLU A 341 -16.37 -10.42 -1.31
C GLU A 341 -17.80 -10.47 -0.77
N SER A 342 -18.77 -10.64 -1.67
CA SER A 342 -20.15 -10.99 -1.34
C SER A 342 -20.57 -12.19 -2.18
N LYS A 343 -20.93 -13.28 -1.50
CA LYS A 343 -21.29 -14.58 -2.12
C LYS A 343 -22.79 -14.76 -2.35
N GLU A 344 -23.61 -13.91 -1.75
CA GLU A 344 -25.07 -14.05 -1.67
C GLU A 344 -25.78 -12.72 -1.93
N LEU A 345 -25.29 -11.91 -2.88
CA LEU A 345 -25.92 -10.63 -3.25
C LEU A 345 -27.39 -10.81 -3.65
N ASN A 346 -27.70 -11.91 -4.35
CA ASN A 346 -29.05 -12.32 -4.77
C ASN A 346 -29.89 -11.17 -5.36
N MET A 347 -29.25 -10.27 -6.11
CA MET A 347 -29.87 -9.07 -6.67
C MET A 347 -30.44 -9.38 -8.05
N TRP A 348 -31.77 -9.32 -8.19
CA TRP A 348 -32.43 -9.49 -9.49
C TRP A 348 -32.39 -8.20 -10.29
N LEU A 349 -31.96 -8.30 -11.54
CA LEU A 349 -31.83 -7.22 -12.51
C LEU A 349 -32.61 -7.60 -13.76
N ASP A 350 -33.31 -6.66 -14.40
CA ASP A 350 -33.99 -6.88 -15.67
C ASP A 350 -33.52 -5.85 -16.71
N MET A 351 -33.02 -6.32 -17.86
CA MET A 351 -32.60 -5.43 -18.95
C MET A 351 -33.75 -4.64 -19.56
N ALA A 352 -35.01 -5.00 -19.29
CA ALA A 352 -36.16 -4.15 -19.63
C ALA A 352 -36.17 -2.81 -18.86
N ASP A 353 -35.50 -2.74 -17.70
CA ASP A 353 -35.36 -1.50 -16.92
C ASP A 353 -34.15 -0.65 -17.39
N ALA A 354 -33.44 -1.08 -18.44
CA ALA A 354 -32.29 -0.37 -18.97
C ALA A 354 -32.71 0.97 -19.61
N GLN A 355 -31.91 2.01 -19.40
CA GLN A 355 -32.12 3.31 -20.01
C GLN A 355 -31.54 3.33 -21.43
N PRO A 356 -32.30 3.82 -22.43
CA PRO A 356 -31.80 3.93 -23.79
C PRO A 356 -30.67 4.97 -23.87
N VAL A 357 -29.56 4.57 -24.48
CA VAL A 357 -28.42 5.44 -24.83
C VAL A 357 -28.53 5.88 -26.28
N SER A 358 -28.99 4.98 -27.16
CA SER A 358 -29.32 5.23 -28.55
C SER A 358 -30.48 4.33 -28.98
N GLU A 359 -30.93 4.42 -30.24
CA GLU A 359 -31.98 3.54 -30.79
C GLU A 359 -31.60 2.05 -30.70
N THR A 360 -30.31 1.74 -30.70
CA THR A 360 -29.79 0.37 -30.68
C THR A 360 -29.09 -0.01 -29.38
N GLU A 361 -28.89 0.91 -28.43
CA GLU A 361 -28.09 0.65 -27.23
C GLU A 361 -28.86 1.06 -25.98
N ALA A 362 -28.93 0.19 -24.98
CA ALA A 362 -29.47 0.51 -23.66
C ALA A 362 -28.53 0.04 -22.54
N LYS A 363 -28.54 0.76 -21.41
CA LYS A 363 -27.67 0.50 -20.26
C LYS A 363 -28.46 0.46 -18.96
N LEU A 364 -28.16 -0.52 -18.13
CA LEU A 364 -28.67 -0.67 -16.78
C LEU A 364 -27.51 -0.51 -15.78
N ARG A 365 -27.57 0.52 -14.94
CA ARG A 365 -26.59 0.70 -13.85
C ARG A 365 -26.95 -0.22 -12.70
N ILE A 366 -25.99 -1.03 -12.24
CA ILE A 366 -26.19 -1.86 -11.05
C ILE A 366 -26.00 -0.98 -9.80
N PRO A 367 -26.93 -1.02 -8.81
CA PRO A 367 -26.74 -0.36 -7.52
C PRO A 367 -25.47 -0.86 -6.83
N THR A 368 -24.65 0.07 -6.32
CA THR A 368 -23.34 -0.23 -5.70
C THR A 368 -23.34 0.03 -4.19
N ASP A 369 -24.51 0.09 -3.56
CA ASP A 369 -24.65 0.39 -2.12
C ASP A 369 -23.87 -0.62 -1.24
N PHE A 370 -23.76 -1.87 -1.72
CA PHE A 370 -22.98 -2.92 -1.06
C PHE A 370 -21.45 -2.66 -1.06
N LEU A 371 -20.98 -1.61 -1.74
CA LEU A 371 -19.57 -1.19 -1.78
C LEU A 371 -19.29 0.09 -0.98
N GLU A 372 -20.29 0.75 -0.40
CA GLU A 372 -20.11 2.06 0.26
C GLU A 372 -19.07 2.05 1.38
N SER A 373 -18.97 0.96 2.14
CA SER A 373 -18.00 0.82 3.22
C SER A 373 -16.65 0.24 2.77
N VAL A 374 -16.48 -0.07 1.48
CA VAL A 374 -15.29 -0.75 0.97
C VAL A 374 -14.18 0.25 0.73
N VAL A 375 -13.10 0.10 1.50
CA VAL A 375 -11.91 0.93 1.38
C VAL A 375 -10.70 0.11 0.96
N VAL A 376 -9.77 0.75 0.25
CA VAL A 376 -8.50 0.14 -0.12
C VAL A 376 -7.69 -0.15 1.16
N PRO A 377 -7.12 -1.35 1.35
CA PRO A 377 -6.41 -1.68 2.58
C PRO A 377 -5.21 -0.75 2.88
N ARG A 378 -5.21 -0.13 4.06
CA ARG A 378 -4.21 0.87 4.49
C ARG A 378 -2.77 0.34 4.58
N HIS A 379 -2.59 -0.96 4.78
CA HIS A 379 -1.29 -1.60 4.97
C HIS A 379 -0.54 -1.89 3.67
N LEU A 380 -1.09 -1.51 2.52
CA LEU A 380 -0.45 -1.74 1.23
C LEU A 380 0.54 -0.62 0.92
N PRO A 381 1.81 -0.94 0.63
CA PRO A 381 2.79 0.06 0.23
C PRO A 381 2.48 0.57 -1.19
N PRO A 382 2.80 1.83 -1.52
CA PRO A 382 2.52 2.38 -2.84
C PRO A 382 3.25 1.61 -3.96
N THR A 383 2.87 1.88 -5.20
CA THR A 383 3.59 1.43 -6.39
C THR A 383 4.93 2.16 -6.46
N PHE A 384 6.02 1.43 -6.66
CA PHE A 384 7.35 2.05 -6.72
C PHE A 384 8.35 1.22 -7.50
N TYR A 385 9.42 1.90 -7.92
CA TYR A 385 10.59 1.30 -8.55
C TYR A 385 11.86 1.80 -7.88
N SER A 386 12.76 0.88 -7.56
CA SER A 386 14.13 1.17 -7.15
C SER A 386 15.12 0.38 -8.03
N CYS A 387 16.41 0.47 -7.74
CA CYS A 387 17.42 -0.27 -8.48
C CYS A 387 17.23 -1.79 -8.46
N ASN A 388 16.87 -2.37 -7.31
CA ASN A 388 16.82 -3.83 -7.13
C ASN A 388 15.50 -4.36 -6.54
N ILE A 389 14.55 -3.49 -6.20
CA ILE A 389 13.22 -3.86 -5.66
C ILE A 389 12.16 -2.99 -6.35
N TYR A 390 11.05 -3.59 -6.78
CA TYR A 390 9.89 -2.84 -7.25
C TYR A 390 8.58 -3.59 -6.97
N THR A 391 7.49 -2.84 -6.86
CA THR A 391 6.16 -3.36 -6.55
C THR A 391 5.12 -2.73 -7.48
N LYS A 392 4.23 -3.57 -8.03
CA LYS A 392 3.12 -3.19 -8.91
C LYS A 392 1.82 -3.88 -8.47
N TYR A 393 0.67 -3.36 -8.93
CA TYR A 393 -0.64 -3.87 -8.55
C TYR A 393 -1.53 -4.15 -9.76
N SER A 394 -2.40 -5.15 -9.61
CA SER A 394 -3.52 -5.43 -10.51
C SER A 394 -4.80 -5.61 -9.71
N LEU A 395 -5.88 -4.93 -10.08
CA LEU A 395 -7.19 -5.10 -9.48
C LEU A 395 -7.99 -6.15 -10.27
N HIS A 396 -8.37 -7.23 -9.60
CA HIS A 396 -9.14 -8.33 -10.16
C HIS A 396 -10.56 -8.22 -9.64
N ILE A 397 -11.50 -8.01 -10.55
CA ILE A 397 -12.93 -7.94 -10.23
C ILE A 397 -13.60 -9.16 -10.84
N THR A 398 -14.31 -9.93 -10.02
CA THR A 398 -15.05 -11.12 -10.42
C THR A 398 -16.53 -10.92 -10.11
N ALA A 399 -17.38 -11.14 -11.10
CA ALA A 399 -18.83 -11.13 -10.94
C ALA A 399 -19.42 -12.48 -11.38
N ARG A 400 -20.52 -12.90 -10.76
CA ARG A 400 -21.31 -14.04 -11.22
C ARG A 400 -22.79 -13.72 -11.36
N PHE A 401 -23.34 -14.09 -12.50
CA PHE A 401 -24.73 -13.89 -12.85
C PHE A 401 -25.42 -15.23 -13.02
N GLY A 402 -26.44 -15.48 -12.21
CA GLY A 402 -27.33 -16.62 -12.28
C GLY A 402 -28.51 -16.38 -13.21
N ASP A 403 -29.07 -17.49 -13.66
CA ASP A 403 -30.40 -17.59 -14.26
C ASP A 403 -31.22 -18.57 -13.42
N SER A 404 -32.55 -18.58 -13.57
CA SER A 404 -33.48 -19.41 -12.79
C SER A 404 -33.14 -20.90 -12.77
N ASP A 405 -32.40 -21.41 -13.77
CA ASP A 405 -32.20 -22.85 -13.98
C ASP A 405 -30.73 -23.30 -14.11
N HIS A 406 -29.75 -22.40 -13.95
CA HIS A 406 -28.35 -22.68 -14.30
C HIS A 406 -27.31 -22.29 -13.25
N ARG A 407 -26.16 -22.98 -13.29
CA ARG A 407 -24.95 -22.56 -12.55
C ARG A 407 -24.61 -21.13 -12.95
N PRO A 408 -24.38 -20.22 -11.99
CA PRO A 408 -24.04 -18.83 -12.30
C PRO A 408 -22.84 -18.72 -13.26
N LYS A 409 -23.00 -17.90 -14.29
CA LYS A 409 -21.97 -17.55 -15.25
C LYS A 409 -20.97 -16.60 -14.60
N LYS A 410 -19.68 -16.94 -14.66
CA LYS A 410 -18.59 -16.12 -14.10
C LYS A 410 -18.04 -15.20 -15.20
N THR A 411 -17.91 -13.92 -14.90
CA THR A 411 -17.15 -12.94 -15.68
C THR A 411 -16.10 -12.27 -14.80
N PHE A 412 -15.02 -11.78 -15.39
CA PHE A 412 -13.96 -11.10 -14.65
C PHE A 412 -13.27 -10.00 -15.47
N ALA A 413 -12.80 -8.98 -14.78
CA ALA A 413 -11.99 -7.88 -15.31
C ALA A 413 -10.70 -7.74 -14.51
N ILE A 414 -9.63 -7.29 -15.17
CA ILE A 414 -8.33 -7.03 -14.56
C ILE A 414 -7.89 -5.63 -14.98
N PHE A 415 -7.58 -4.78 -14.00
CA PHE A 415 -7.05 -3.44 -14.23
C PHE A 415 -5.61 -3.37 -13.70
N PRO A 416 -4.62 -2.92 -14.50
CA PRO A 416 -3.33 -2.53 -13.95
C PRO A 416 -3.56 -1.29 -13.07
N ILE A 417 -3.09 -1.32 -11.82
CA ILE A 417 -3.32 -0.22 -10.88
C ILE A 417 -1.99 0.40 -10.43
N THR A 418 -1.99 1.72 -10.40
CA THR A 418 -0.99 2.51 -9.67
C THR A 418 -1.55 2.84 -8.29
N LEU A 419 -1.10 2.08 -7.28
CA LEU A 419 -1.40 2.38 -5.89
C LEU A 419 -0.56 3.58 -5.41
N LEU A 420 -1.23 4.62 -4.94
CA LEU A 420 -0.66 5.85 -4.41
C LEU A 420 -0.25 5.70 -2.93
N SER A 421 0.53 6.64 -2.41
CA SER A 421 0.96 6.68 -1.02
C SER A 421 -0.06 7.36 -0.10
N GLY A 422 -0.92 8.23 -0.65
CA GLY A 422 -1.82 9.09 0.11
C GLY A 422 -1.18 10.41 0.57
N ILE A 423 0.05 10.72 0.13
CA ILE A 423 0.71 11.99 0.37
C ILE A 423 0.68 12.81 -0.92
N ASP A 424 -0.11 13.89 -0.94
CA ASP A 424 -0.07 14.88 -2.00
C ASP A 424 0.27 16.25 -1.39
N ARG A 425 1.42 16.82 -1.76
CA ARG A 425 1.85 18.14 -1.26
C ARG A 425 1.14 19.31 -1.94
N ARG A 426 0.45 19.07 -3.06
CA ARG A 426 -0.35 20.11 -3.75
C ARG A 426 -1.64 20.38 -2.99
N MET A 427 -2.16 19.36 -2.34
CA MET A 427 -3.19 19.55 -1.34
C MET A 427 -2.49 20.05 -0.07
N GLY A 428 -2.74 21.30 0.31
CA GLY A 428 -2.31 21.82 1.61
C GLY A 428 -2.85 20.93 2.75
N PRO A 429 -2.50 21.23 4.02
CA PRO A 429 -3.09 20.50 5.15
C PRO A 429 -4.62 20.43 4.98
N PRO A 430 -5.24 19.27 5.23
CA PRO A 430 -6.68 19.14 5.10
C PRO A 430 -7.36 20.25 5.91
N PRO A 431 -8.43 20.87 5.38
CA PRO A 431 -9.11 21.93 6.11
C PRO A 431 -9.48 21.39 7.50
N PRO A 432 -9.24 22.16 8.58
CA PRO A 432 -9.66 21.75 9.90
C PRO A 432 -11.17 21.46 9.86
N PRO A 433 -11.65 20.45 10.60
CA PRO A 433 -13.08 20.21 10.72
C PRO A 433 -13.77 21.51 11.18
N PRO A 434 -15.02 21.78 10.73
CA PRO A 434 -15.76 22.96 11.16
C PRO A 434 -15.78 23.02 12.68
N GLN A 435 -15.05 23.97 13.26
CA GLN A 435 -15.09 24.20 14.70
C GLN A 435 -16.34 25.02 14.98
N ASP A 436 -17.38 24.35 15.44
CA ASP A 436 -18.52 25.02 16.07
C ASP A 436 -17.99 25.87 17.24
N GLY A 437 -18.40 27.13 17.25
CA GLY A 437 -17.78 28.20 18.03
C GLY A 437 -17.62 27.88 19.51
N ILE A 438 -16.36 27.86 19.96
CA ILE A 438 -16.00 27.97 21.38
C ILE A 438 -15.27 29.32 21.56
N PRO A 439 -15.63 30.13 22.58
CA PRO A 439 -15.06 31.47 22.76
C PRO A 439 -13.56 31.43 23.03
N VAL A 440 -12.86 32.39 22.43
CA VAL A 440 -11.42 32.65 22.61
C VAL A 440 -11.14 32.96 24.08
N GLU A 441 -10.45 32.03 24.76
CA GLU A 441 -9.89 32.27 26.09
C GLU A 441 -8.52 32.95 25.94
N ILE A 442 -8.37 34.10 26.59
CA ILE A 442 -7.18 34.96 26.52
C ILE A 442 -6.04 34.30 27.31
N PRO A 443 -4.80 34.22 26.76
CA PRO A 443 -3.69 33.59 27.48
C PRO A 443 -3.18 34.47 28.64
N PRO A 444 -2.95 33.91 29.84
CA PRO A 444 -2.31 34.65 30.92
C PRO A 444 -0.79 34.77 30.69
N THR A 445 -0.26 35.93 31.08
CA THR A 445 1.15 36.34 31.04
C THR A 445 1.97 35.61 32.14
N PRO A 446 3.30 35.43 31.99
CA PRO A 446 4.06 34.43 32.75
C PRO A 446 4.59 34.94 34.09
N SER A 447 4.54 34.09 35.12
CA SER A 447 5.21 34.29 36.41
C SER A 447 6.56 33.57 36.46
N LYS A 448 7.55 34.26 37.05
CA LYS A 448 8.92 33.80 37.31
C LYS A 448 9.02 32.80 38.47
N GLU A 449 10.04 31.94 38.33
CA GLU A 449 10.95 31.38 39.34
C GLU A 449 10.78 29.97 39.97
N ALA A 450 11.92 29.26 39.91
CA ALA A 450 12.55 28.33 40.86
C ALA A 450 12.26 26.81 40.85
N LYS A 451 13.27 26.08 40.34
CA LYS A 451 13.91 24.83 40.81
C LYS A 451 13.14 23.92 41.79
N THR A 452 13.06 22.63 41.47
CA THR A 452 13.56 21.51 42.31
C THR A 452 13.69 20.22 41.48
N SER A 453 14.79 19.51 41.68
CA SER A 453 15.19 18.26 41.05
C SER A 453 14.54 17.02 41.72
N ALA A 454 14.20 16.02 40.92
CA ALA A 454 13.97 14.64 41.36
C ALA A 454 14.70 13.64 40.44
N PRO A 455 15.08 12.44 40.93
CA PRO A 455 16.13 11.62 40.33
C PRO A 455 15.64 10.75 39.16
N ALA A 456 16.53 10.55 38.19
CA ALA A 456 16.31 9.70 37.02
C ALA A 456 16.33 8.19 37.37
N PRO A 457 15.50 7.37 36.72
CA PRO A 457 15.54 5.91 36.88
C PRO A 457 16.77 5.31 36.18
N VAL A 458 17.30 4.27 36.79
CA VAL A 458 18.42 3.45 36.32
C VAL A 458 17.96 2.63 35.11
N TYR A 459 18.56 2.83 33.93
CA TYR A 459 18.33 1.99 32.75
C TYR A 459 19.56 1.14 32.43
N SER A 460 19.34 -0.18 32.37
CA SER A 460 20.30 -1.18 31.91
C SER A 460 20.30 -1.24 30.38
N PRO A 461 21.42 -1.44 29.68
CA PRO A 461 21.43 -1.49 28.22
C PRO A 461 20.69 -2.74 27.71
N GLN A 462 19.47 -2.54 27.19
CA GLN A 462 18.80 -3.54 26.36
C GLN A 462 19.24 -3.41 24.91
N GLU A 463 19.47 -4.57 24.30
CA GLU A 463 19.60 -4.80 22.85
C GLU A 463 18.49 -4.05 22.09
N PRO A 464 18.77 -3.37 20.96
CA PRO A 464 17.74 -2.64 20.25
C PRO A 464 16.67 -3.62 19.76
N GLU A 465 15.48 -3.45 20.31
CA GLU A 465 14.23 -3.99 19.77
C GLU A 465 14.18 -3.77 18.25
N GLN A 466 13.56 -4.73 17.57
CA GLN A 466 13.38 -4.70 16.12
C GLN A 466 12.96 -3.30 15.64
N LEU A 467 13.75 -2.75 14.71
CA LEU A 467 13.49 -1.46 14.09
C LEU A 467 12.07 -1.41 13.52
N PRO A 468 11.31 -0.32 13.72
CA PRO A 468 9.92 -0.23 13.30
C PRO A 468 9.81 -0.44 11.79
N SER A 469 8.85 -1.28 11.41
CA SER A 469 8.49 -1.53 10.03
C SER A 469 7.40 -0.55 9.59
N TYR A 470 7.16 -0.45 8.28
CA TYR A 470 5.98 0.27 7.77
C TYR A 470 4.67 -0.17 8.46
N GLN A 471 4.54 -1.47 8.76
CA GLN A 471 3.38 -2.03 9.43
C GLN A 471 3.25 -1.55 10.89
N SER A 472 4.37 -1.32 11.59
CA SER A 472 4.33 -0.84 12.98
C SER A 472 3.98 0.65 13.07
N ALA A 473 4.43 1.45 12.10
CA ALA A 473 4.05 2.88 12.05
C ALA A 473 2.53 3.07 11.81
N LEU A 474 1.89 2.17 11.06
CA LEU A 474 0.44 2.19 10.84
C LEU A 474 -0.36 1.75 12.07
N THR A 475 0.15 0.81 12.89
CA THR A 475 -0.53 0.38 14.11
C THR A 475 -0.50 1.44 15.20
N ASP A 476 0.59 2.19 15.33
CA ASP A 476 0.69 3.23 16.37
C ASP A 476 -0.22 4.43 16.10
N ALA A 477 -0.51 4.73 14.82
CA ALA A 477 -1.50 5.74 14.43
C ALA A 477 -2.95 5.37 14.79
N THR A 478 -3.24 4.08 15.03
CA THR A 478 -4.59 3.63 15.46
C THR A 478 -4.78 3.66 16.98
N THR A 479 -3.70 3.67 17.77
CA THR A 479 -3.79 3.63 19.24
C THR A 479 -4.11 4.99 19.86
N GLU A 480 -3.91 6.10 19.14
CA GLU A 480 -4.25 7.45 19.61
C GLU A 480 -5.74 7.81 19.44
N THR A 481 -6.58 6.95 18.84
CA THR A 481 -8.02 7.22 18.63
C THR A 481 -8.98 6.44 19.55
N HIS A 482 -8.48 5.62 20.48
CA HIS A 482 -9.32 4.85 21.41
C HIS A 482 -8.89 4.98 22.88
N GLY A 483 -8.82 6.22 23.35
CA GLY A 483 -8.46 6.52 24.73
C GLY A 483 -9.17 7.73 25.31
N GLN A 484 -10.49 7.86 25.16
CA GLN A 484 -11.33 8.71 26.03
C GLN A 484 -12.83 8.47 25.77
N SER A 485 -13.46 7.62 26.56
CA SER A 485 -14.82 7.79 27.11
C SER A 485 -15.20 6.54 27.89
N ASN A 486 -15.32 6.68 29.22
CA ASN A 486 -16.40 6.16 30.05
C ASN A 486 -16.03 6.32 31.53
N HIS A 487 -16.27 7.52 32.04
CA HIS A 487 -16.72 7.74 33.40
C HIS A 487 -17.98 8.60 33.30
N THR A 488 -19.15 7.97 33.41
CA THR A 488 -20.26 8.22 34.35
C THR A 488 -21.47 7.44 33.88
#